data_AF-E9DWY9-F1
#
_entry.id   AF-E9DWY9-F1
#
_cell.length_a   1.000
_cell.length_b   1.000
_cell.length_c   1.000
_cell.angle_alpha   90.00
_cell.angle_beta   90.00
_cell.angle_gamma   90.00
#
_symmetry.space_group_name_H-M   'P 1'
#
loop_
_entity.id
_entity.type
_entity.pdbx_description
1 polymer ?
#
loop_
_entity_poly.entity_id
_entity_poly.type
_entity_poly.pdbx_seq_one_letter_code
_entity_poly.pdbx_strand_id
1 'polypeptide(L)'
;MRRPVSPSTFEVAEDNEELIHLTSSDGMIEKQKFTHLNKRSKAALSFSRIYSVALHFLAVGLAVSLWSRNRHSRGILPAQGRSWSPVNDLVQYELNSEHPVDHDKHSQYAGPPAKDNDAAWDSLMRPVHFNATREELERAGESMSNIAELEGGGYPASLGVYHELHCVRQMRFYLYQEHYYPNLTEAQHEYLRGHLGMPSTPDFIPV
;
A
#
# COMPACT_ATOMS: atom_id res chain seq x y z
N MET A 1 -15.30 49.37 -81.64
CA MET A 1 -16.58 48.68 -81.31
C MET A 1 -16.28 47.62 -80.26
N ARG A 2 -16.95 47.70 -79.09
CA ARG A 2 -17.21 46.68 -78.03
C ARG A 2 -16.06 45.81 -77.44
N ARG A 3 -15.86 45.90 -76.10
CA ARG A 3 -15.26 44.86 -75.21
C ARG A 3 -16.30 43.77 -74.90
N PRO A 4 -15.92 42.50 -74.57
CA PRO A 4 -15.88 42.04 -73.15
C PRO A 4 -14.79 40.95 -72.84
N VAL A 5 -14.07 40.98 -71.70
CA VAL A 5 -14.28 40.33 -70.36
C VAL A 5 -13.31 39.14 -70.10
N SER A 6 -12.62 39.19 -68.94
CA SER A 6 -11.64 38.26 -68.31
C SER A 6 -12.32 37.11 -67.50
N PRO A 7 -11.64 36.03 -67.00
CA PRO A 7 -10.75 36.02 -65.80
C PRO A 7 -9.52 35.06 -65.89
N SER A 8 -8.33 35.40 -65.37
CA SER A 8 -7.77 35.21 -64.00
C SER A 8 -7.39 33.76 -63.59
N THR A 9 -6.08 33.50 -63.45
CA THR A 9 -5.40 32.90 -62.27
C THR A 9 -3.87 33.00 -62.52
N PHE A 10 -3.11 33.94 -61.94
CA PHE A 10 -2.67 34.17 -60.54
C PHE A 10 -1.63 33.13 -60.08
N GLU A 11 -0.34 33.47 -60.26
CA GLU A 11 0.69 33.67 -59.21
C GLU A 11 1.36 32.34 -58.79
N VAL A 12 2.68 32.26 -58.53
CA VAL A 12 3.48 33.10 -57.63
C VAL A 12 4.92 33.18 -58.16
N ALA A 13 5.44 34.40 -58.15
CA ALA A 13 6.85 34.72 -58.27
C ALA A 13 7.52 34.59 -56.90
N GLU A 14 8.81 34.23 -56.87
CA GLU A 14 9.80 34.71 -55.90
C GLU A 14 11.15 34.13 -56.38
N ASP A 15 11.90 34.90 -57.18
CA ASP A 15 12.98 35.79 -56.71
C ASP A 15 14.25 34.95 -56.40
N ASN A 16 15.50 35.31 -56.67
CA ASN A 16 16.17 36.58 -56.86
C ASN A 16 17.66 36.27 -57.18
N GLU A 17 18.00 35.82 -58.40
CA GLU A 17 19.40 35.91 -58.85
C GLU A 17 19.67 37.32 -59.37
N GLU A 18 20.14 38.19 -58.48
CA GLU A 18 20.67 39.50 -58.86
C GLU A 18 22.08 39.31 -59.45
N LEU A 19 22.14 39.13 -60.77
CA LEU A 19 23.39 39.01 -61.53
C LEU A 19 23.98 40.41 -61.77
N ILE A 20 24.75 40.93 -60.81
CA ILE A 20 25.44 42.22 -60.96
C ILE A 20 26.68 42.03 -61.84
N HIS A 21 26.57 42.40 -63.13
CA HIS A 21 27.71 42.53 -64.03
C HIS A 21 28.41 43.88 -63.80
N LEU A 22 29.59 43.88 -63.16
CA LEU A 22 30.51 45.02 -63.21
C LEU A 22 31.56 44.76 -64.29
N THR A 23 31.43 45.48 -65.41
CA THR A 23 32.42 45.57 -66.48
C THR A 23 33.67 46.28 -65.97
N SER A 24 34.79 45.57 -65.85
CA SER A 24 36.12 46.14 -65.62
C SER A 24 36.89 46.18 -66.94
N SER A 25 37.19 47.38 -67.43
CA SER A 25 38.01 47.64 -68.61
C SER A 25 39.48 47.67 -68.24
N ASP A 26 40.03 46.54 -67.82
CA ASP A 26 41.42 46.15 -68.14
C ASP A 26 41.61 44.68 -67.77
N GLY A 27 42.10 43.90 -68.73
CA GLY A 27 41.91 42.44 -68.76
C GLY A 27 42.79 41.65 -67.80
N MET A 28 42.45 41.58 -66.51
CA MET A 28 42.99 40.61 -65.56
C MET A 28 41.90 40.16 -64.57
N ILE A 29 41.41 38.92 -64.69
CA ILE A 29 40.47 38.34 -63.73
C ILE A 29 41.24 37.49 -62.73
N GLU A 30 41.39 38.00 -61.50
CA GLU A 30 41.74 37.18 -60.34
C GLU A 30 40.51 36.38 -59.92
N LYS A 31 40.56 35.05 -60.10
CA LYS A 31 39.48 34.16 -59.65
C LYS A 31 39.58 33.94 -58.14
N GLN A 32 39.00 34.84 -57.35
CA GLN A 32 38.75 34.55 -55.94
C GLN A 32 37.56 33.60 -55.80
N LYS A 33 37.86 32.34 -55.50
CA LYS A 33 36.88 31.28 -55.29
C LYS A 33 36.36 31.38 -53.84
N PHE A 34 35.32 32.18 -53.63
CA PHE A 34 34.61 32.20 -52.34
C PHE A 34 33.75 30.94 -52.21
N THR A 35 34.32 29.87 -51.66
CA THR A 35 33.54 28.72 -51.23
C THR A 35 32.74 29.10 -50.00
N HIS A 36 31.44 29.37 -50.17
CA HIS A 36 30.51 29.44 -49.05
C HIS A 36 30.45 28.03 -48.42
N LEU A 37 31.21 27.81 -47.35
CA LEU A 37 31.13 26.60 -46.53
C LEU A 37 29.80 26.63 -45.75
N ASN A 38 28.70 26.30 -46.44
CA ASN A 38 27.44 26.01 -45.78
C ASN A 38 27.49 24.58 -45.19
N LYS A 39 28.27 24.40 -44.12
CA LYS A 39 28.20 23.18 -43.30
C LYS A 39 27.17 23.41 -42.19
N ARG A 40 25.90 23.59 -42.58
CA ARG A 40 24.76 23.57 -41.64
C ARG A 40 24.80 22.24 -40.86
N SER A 41 24.89 22.36 -39.54
CA SER A 41 25.24 21.33 -38.57
C SER A 41 24.18 20.24 -38.40
N LYS A 42 24.15 19.24 -39.30
CA LYS A 42 23.38 18.00 -39.05
C LYS A 42 23.83 17.25 -37.77
N ALA A 43 25.06 17.50 -37.30
CA ALA A 43 25.63 16.87 -36.11
C ALA A 43 25.02 17.36 -34.79
N ALA A 44 24.61 18.62 -34.69
CA ALA A 44 24.04 19.19 -33.46
C ALA A 44 22.63 18.64 -33.16
N LEU A 45 21.83 18.43 -34.21
CA LEU A 45 20.51 17.77 -34.13
C LEU A 45 20.60 16.31 -33.70
N SER A 46 21.68 15.61 -34.07
CA SER A 46 21.93 14.23 -33.64
C SER A 46 22.22 14.16 -32.13
N PHE A 47 23.10 15.04 -31.64
CA PHE A 47 23.45 15.10 -30.21
C PHE A 47 22.25 15.47 -29.33
N SER A 48 21.42 16.43 -29.76
CA SER A 48 20.19 16.80 -29.06
C SER A 48 19.20 15.63 -28.98
N ARG A 49 19.04 14.85 -30.06
CA ARG A 49 18.17 13.65 -30.06
C ARG A 49 18.69 12.54 -29.16
N ILE A 50 20.00 12.27 -29.19
CA ILE A 50 20.64 11.28 -28.31
C ILE A 50 20.48 11.71 -26.84
N TYR A 51 20.69 12.99 -26.54
CA TYR A 51 20.48 13.55 -25.21
C TYR A 51 19.02 13.43 -24.75
N SER A 52 18.06 13.77 -25.61
CA SER A 52 16.63 13.62 -25.30
C SER A 52 16.27 12.16 -25.03
N VAL A 53 16.77 11.22 -25.83
CA VAL A 53 16.53 9.78 -25.63
C VAL A 53 17.14 9.30 -24.32
N ALA A 54 18.38 9.67 -24.01
CA ALA A 54 19.04 9.34 -22.75
C ALA A 54 18.29 9.89 -21.53
N LEU A 55 17.78 11.13 -21.63
CA LEU A 55 16.98 11.76 -20.57
C LEU A 55 15.66 11.01 -20.33
N HIS A 56 15.00 10.52 -21.39
CA HIS A 56 13.78 9.72 -21.25
C HIS A 56 14.06 8.38 -20.57
N PHE A 57 15.13 7.68 -20.95
CA PHE A 57 15.51 6.43 -20.27
C PHE A 57 15.83 6.66 -18.79
N LEU A 58 16.49 7.76 -18.45
CA LEU A 58 16.82 8.11 -17.07
C LEU A 58 15.56 8.48 -16.27
N ALA A 59 14.63 9.24 -16.86
CA ALA A 59 13.35 9.59 -16.24
C ALA A 59 12.45 8.35 -16.03
N VAL A 60 12.38 7.44 -17.00
CA VAL A 60 11.66 6.16 -16.87
C VAL A 60 12.31 5.28 -15.81
N GLY A 61 13.64 5.16 -15.82
CA GLY A 61 14.38 4.41 -14.78
C GLY A 61 14.14 4.98 -13.38
N LEU A 62 14.12 6.30 -13.23
CA LEU A 62 13.79 6.97 -11.97
C LEU A 62 12.33 6.71 -11.57
N ALA A 63 11.38 6.82 -12.50
CA ALA A 63 9.98 6.54 -12.23
C ALA A 63 9.75 5.08 -11.80
N VAL A 64 10.39 4.12 -12.47
CA VAL A 64 10.34 2.70 -12.11
C VAL A 64 11.01 2.45 -10.75
N SER A 65 12.14 3.09 -10.46
CA SER A 65 12.83 2.99 -9.16
C SER A 65 11.99 3.55 -8.02
N LEU A 66 11.40 4.73 -8.21
CA LEU A 66 10.50 5.36 -7.23
C LEU A 66 9.22 4.52 -7.05
N TRP A 67 8.66 3.98 -8.12
CA TRP A 67 7.49 3.10 -8.05
C TRP A 67 7.81 1.77 -7.37
N SER A 68 8.98 1.17 -7.63
CA SER A 68 9.46 -0.06 -6.99
C SER A 68 9.75 0.15 -5.51
N ARG A 69 10.36 1.27 -5.14
CA ARG A 69 10.56 1.69 -3.74
C ARG A 69 9.23 1.89 -3.03
N ASN A 70 8.28 2.60 -3.66
CA ASN A 70 6.96 2.84 -3.07
C ASN A 70 6.11 1.57 -2.97
N ARG A 71 6.28 0.61 -3.90
CA ARG A 71 5.69 -0.74 -3.82
C ARG A 71 6.26 -1.54 -2.64
N HIS A 72 7.57 -1.47 -2.39
CA HIS A 72 8.20 -2.12 -1.23
C HIS A 72 7.85 -1.45 0.11
N SER A 73 7.68 -0.12 0.14
CA SER A 73 7.36 0.61 1.38
C SER A 73 5.91 0.43 1.85
N ARG A 74 5.01 -0.14 1.04
CA ARG A 74 3.61 -0.36 1.43
C ARG A 74 3.38 -1.55 2.38
N GLY A 75 4.41 -2.35 2.68
CA GLY A 75 4.30 -3.51 3.56
C GLY A 75 4.83 -3.31 4.99
N ILE A 76 5.46 -2.18 5.29
CA ILE A 76 6.11 -1.95 6.60
C ILE A 76 5.25 -0.97 7.39
N LEU A 77 4.24 -1.48 8.09
CA LEU A 77 3.68 -0.71 9.20
C LEU A 77 4.80 -0.47 10.22
N PRO A 78 4.92 0.74 10.79
CA PRO A 78 6.00 1.04 11.70
C PRO A 78 5.91 0.10 12.91
N ALA A 79 6.93 -0.72 13.10
CA ALA A 79 7.14 -1.55 14.29
C ALA A 79 7.39 -0.71 15.57
N GLN A 80 7.32 0.62 15.46
CA GLN A 80 7.52 1.58 16.54
C GLN A 80 6.42 1.36 17.61
N GLY A 81 6.82 0.87 18.79
CA GLY A 81 5.93 0.64 19.93
C GLY A 81 5.38 -0.78 20.08
N ARG A 82 5.80 -1.76 19.27
CA ARG A 82 5.43 -3.17 19.50
C ARG A 82 6.37 -3.86 20.48
N SER A 83 5.80 -4.59 21.44
CA SER A 83 6.55 -5.58 22.21
C SER A 83 7.12 -6.66 21.28
N TRP A 84 8.27 -7.20 21.65
CA TRP A 84 8.83 -8.33 20.92
C TRP A 84 7.90 -9.55 21.05
N SER A 85 7.75 -10.32 19.96
CA SER A 85 6.99 -11.56 19.91
C SER A 85 7.64 -12.51 18.90
N PRO A 86 7.63 -13.83 19.15
CA PRO A 86 8.26 -14.82 18.28
C PRO A 86 7.63 -14.90 16.88
N VAL A 87 6.40 -14.38 16.70
CA VAL A 87 5.68 -14.42 15.43
C VAL A 87 5.69 -13.09 14.67
N ASN A 88 6.39 -12.06 15.16
CA ASN A 88 6.36 -10.73 14.55
C ASN A 88 6.74 -10.73 13.07
N ASP A 89 7.74 -11.53 12.68
CA ASP A 89 8.21 -11.62 11.29
C ASP A 89 7.28 -12.44 10.38
N LEU A 90 6.29 -13.14 10.96
CA LEU A 90 5.29 -13.92 10.22
C LEU A 90 4.03 -13.09 9.91
N VAL A 91 3.84 -11.94 10.56
CA VAL A 91 2.65 -11.11 10.39
C VAL A 91 2.70 -10.35 9.07
N GLN A 92 1.69 -10.56 8.22
CA GLN A 92 1.52 -9.86 6.96
C GLN A 92 0.23 -9.03 6.99
N TYR A 93 0.25 -7.88 6.32
CA TYR A 93 -0.90 -7.00 6.20
C TYR A 93 -1.51 -7.13 4.82
N GLU A 94 -2.80 -7.41 4.78
CA GLU A 94 -3.58 -7.40 3.55
C GLU A 94 -4.51 -6.19 3.56
N LEU A 95 -4.58 -5.49 2.42
CA LEU A 95 -5.57 -4.44 2.22
C LEU A 95 -6.90 -5.12 1.87
N ASN A 96 -7.79 -5.23 2.84
CA ASN A 96 -9.16 -5.65 2.58
C ASN A 96 -10.02 -4.42 2.25
N SER A 97 -10.68 -4.42 1.09
CA SER A 97 -11.63 -3.38 0.65
C SER A 97 -13.09 -3.71 0.96
N GLU A 98 -13.35 -4.82 1.66
CA GLU A 98 -14.67 -5.14 2.19
C GLU A 98 -15.03 -4.12 3.28
N HIS A 99 -15.75 -3.07 2.88
CA HIS A 99 -16.36 -2.16 3.83
C HIS A 99 -17.56 -2.86 4.49
N PRO A 100 -17.71 -2.79 5.83
CA PRO A 100 -18.82 -3.39 6.56
C PRO A 100 -20.10 -2.53 6.44
N VAL A 101 -20.44 -2.10 5.23
CA VAL A 101 -21.67 -1.33 4.95
C VAL A 101 -22.85 -2.25 4.68
N ASP A 102 -22.58 -3.51 4.36
CA ASP A 102 -23.60 -4.54 4.17
C ASP A 102 -23.76 -5.33 5.47
N HIS A 103 -24.77 -4.96 6.26
CA HIS A 103 -25.06 -5.58 7.56
C HIS A 103 -25.52 -7.04 7.44
N ASP A 104 -25.89 -7.49 6.24
CA ASP A 104 -26.32 -8.87 5.98
C ASP A 104 -25.16 -9.78 5.56
N LYS A 105 -23.98 -9.20 5.29
CA LYS A 105 -22.75 -9.95 5.02
C LYS A 105 -21.93 -10.08 6.28
N HIS A 106 -21.81 -11.31 6.73
CA HIS A 106 -20.98 -11.67 7.87
C HIS A 106 -19.77 -12.46 7.40
N SER A 107 -18.61 -12.19 8.01
CA SER A 107 -17.51 -13.15 7.98
C SER A 107 -17.94 -14.43 8.69
N GLN A 108 -17.18 -15.51 8.54
CA GLN A 108 -17.42 -16.75 9.31
C GLN A 108 -17.34 -16.57 10.83
N TYR A 109 -16.91 -15.40 11.32
CA TYR A 109 -16.81 -15.07 12.75
C TYR A 109 -17.88 -14.08 13.23
N ALA A 110 -18.69 -13.51 12.33
CA ALA A 110 -19.72 -12.52 12.64
C ALA A 110 -21.14 -13.09 12.45
N GLY A 111 -22.14 -12.36 12.95
CA GLY A 111 -23.55 -12.73 12.86
C GLY A 111 -24.08 -13.52 14.07
N PRO A 112 -25.34 -13.99 14.00
CA PRO A 112 -25.97 -14.79 15.05
C PRO A 112 -25.27 -16.14 15.29
N PRO A 113 -25.49 -16.76 16.46
CA PRO A 113 -25.04 -18.12 16.75
C PRO A 113 -25.44 -19.12 15.66
N ALA A 114 -24.44 -19.83 15.13
CA ALA A 114 -24.62 -20.86 14.12
C ALA A 114 -23.50 -21.88 14.25
N LYS A 115 -23.79 -23.15 13.93
CA LYS A 115 -22.83 -24.26 14.07
C LYS A 115 -21.49 -23.99 13.37
N ASP A 116 -21.54 -23.47 12.14
CA ASP A 116 -20.33 -23.20 11.36
C ASP A 116 -19.55 -22.00 11.91
N ASN A 117 -20.27 -21.00 12.45
CA ASN A 117 -19.66 -19.83 13.08
C ASN A 117 -18.94 -20.22 14.38
N ASP A 118 -19.56 -21.06 15.21
CA ASP A 118 -18.96 -21.53 16.45
C ASP A 118 -17.75 -22.45 16.17
N ALA A 119 -17.84 -23.30 15.14
CA ALA A 119 -16.71 -24.11 14.70
C ALA A 119 -15.54 -23.25 14.20
N ALA A 120 -15.82 -22.14 13.49
CA ALA A 120 -14.80 -21.19 13.07
C ALA A 120 -14.11 -20.53 14.29
N TRP A 121 -14.89 -20.06 15.26
CA TRP A 121 -14.36 -19.51 16.52
C TRP A 121 -13.54 -20.52 17.32
N ASP A 122 -13.99 -21.77 17.43
CA ASP A 122 -13.25 -22.84 18.10
C ASP A 122 -11.93 -23.14 17.39
N SER A 123 -11.94 -23.18 16.06
CA SER A 123 -10.72 -23.39 15.29
C SER A 123 -9.75 -22.22 15.42
N LEU A 124 -10.25 -20.99 15.48
CA LEU A 124 -9.44 -19.79 15.68
C LEU A 124 -8.79 -19.76 17.07
N MET A 125 -9.50 -20.20 18.11
CA MET A 125 -9.01 -20.16 19.50
C MET A 125 -8.16 -21.38 19.90
N ARG A 126 -8.20 -22.48 19.13
CA ARG A 126 -7.47 -23.71 19.45
C ARG A 126 -5.96 -23.54 19.71
N PRO A 127 -5.20 -22.71 18.98
CA PRO A 127 -3.76 -22.56 19.17
C PRO A 127 -3.38 -21.50 20.21
N VAL A 128 -4.24 -21.25 21.21
CA VAL A 128 -4.06 -20.17 22.21
C VAL A 128 -2.79 -20.32 23.04
N HIS A 129 -2.37 -21.56 23.35
CA HIS A 129 -1.20 -21.82 24.17
C HIS A 129 -0.11 -22.52 23.36
N PHE A 130 1.13 -22.14 23.61
CA PHE A 130 2.31 -22.78 23.05
C PHE A 130 3.40 -22.91 24.13
N ASN A 131 4.37 -23.78 23.86
CA ASN A 131 5.55 -23.92 24.71
C ASN A 131 6.61 -22.92 24.26
N ALA A 132 6.89 -21.92 25.10
CA ALA A 132 7.92 -20.91 24.87
C ALA A 132 9.24 -21.28 25.57
N THR A 133 10.33 -20.86 24.99
CA THR A 133 11.65 -20.91 25.64
C THR A 133 11.78 -19.78 26.66
N ARG A 134 12.74 -19.94 27.58
CA ARG A 134 13.10 -18.89 28.55
C ARG A 134 13.52 -17.61 27.83
N GLU A 135 14.34 -17.75 26.79
CA GLU A 135 14.91 -16.65 26.03
C GLU A 135 13.82 -15.83 25.34
N GLU A 136 12.78 -16.48 24.82
CA GLU A 136 11.63 -15.80 24.22
C GLU A 136 10.85 -14.99 25.28
N LEU A 137 10.58 -15.56 26.46
CA LEU A 137 9.89 -14.85 27.54
C LEU A 137 10.69 -13.65 28.04
N GLU A 138 11.98 -13.83 28.29
CA GLU A 138 12.88 -12.75 28.74
C GLU A 138 12.99 -11.64 27.69
N ARG A 139 13.04 -12.00 26.40
CA ARG A 139 13.07 -11.04 25.29
C ARG A 139 11.75 -10.30 25.10
N ALA A 140 10.62 -10.94 25.44
CA ALA A 140 9.30 -10.32 25.49
C ALA A 140 9.15 -9.38 26.70
N GLY A 141 10.07 -9.44 27.67
CA GLY A 141 10.03 -8.64 28.90
C GLY A 141 9.21 -9.29 30.02
N GLU A 142 8.91 -10.58 29.92
CA GLU A 142 8.16 -11.33 30.92
C GLU A 142 9.03 -11.70 32.14
N SER A 143 8.40 -11.72 33.33
CA SER A 143 9.09 -12.10 34.57
C SER A 143 9.08 -13.61 34.77
N MET A 144 10.25 -14.19 35.04
CA MET A 144 10.38 -15.62 35.35
C MET A 144 10.07 -15.97 36.82
N SER A 145 9.70 -15.00 37.66
CA SER A 145 9.57 -15.22 39.10
C SER A 145 8.42 -16.13 39.52
N ASN A 146 7.34 -16.22 38.73
CA ASN A 146 6.11 -16.94 39.07
C ASN A 146 5.60 -17.83 37.92
N ILE A 147 6.49 -18.29 37.04
CA ILE A 147 6.11 -19.13 35.90
C ILE A 147 6.54 -20.57 36.17
N ALA A 148 5.61 -21.52 36.00
CA ALA A 148 5.90 -22.94 36.11
C ALA A 148 6.56 -23.48 34.83
N GLU A 149 7.63 -24.24 34.98
CA GLU A 149 8.26 -24.97 33.88
C GLU A 149 7.46 -26.26 33.60
N LEU A 150 7.30 -26.57 32.31
CA LEU A 150 6.62 -27.80 31.88
C LEU A 150 7.54 -29.02 32.10
N GLU A 151 6.97 -30.22 32.31
CA GLU A 151 7.76 -31.45 32.53
C GLU A 151 8.74 -31.79 31.39
N GLY A 152 8.46 -31.32 30.17
CA GLY A 152 9.33 -31.47 28.99
C GLY A 152 10.28 -30.32 28.74
N GLY A 153 10.38 -29.36 29.68
CA GLY A 153 11.11 -28.11 29.51
C GLY A 153 10.30 -27.04 28.79
N GLY A 154 10.73 -25.79 28.99
CA GLY A 154 10.03 -24.60 28.48
C GLY A 154 8.83 -24.21 29.34
N TYR A 155 8.10 -23.19 28.87
CA TYR A 155 7.11 -22.46 29.67
C TYR A 155 5.81 -22.27 28.90
N PRO A 156 4.64 -22.43 29.54
CA PRO A 156 3.36 -22.18 28.89
C PRO A 156 3.22 -20.69 28.60
N ALA A 157 2.96 -20.34 27.34
CA ALA A 157 2.78 -18.97 26.89
C ALA A 157 1.58 -18.83 25.95
N SER A 158 1.10 -17.61 25.81
CA SER A 158 0.05 -17.24 24.86
C SER A 158 0.40 -15.91 24.19
N LEU A 159 0.03 -15.75 22.92
CA LEU A 159 0.18 -14.47 22.24
C LEU A 159 -0.92 -13.50 22.69
N GLY A 160 -0.59 -12.22 22.87
CA GLY A 160 -1.55 -11.19 23.28
C GLY A 160 -2.81 -11.11 22.41
N VAL A 161 -2.70 -11.42 21.10
CA VAL A 161 -3.86 -11.50 20.20
C VAL A 161 -4.93 -12.49 20.66
N TYR A 162 -4.56 -13.59 21.30
CA TYR A 162 -5.54 -14.55 21.82
C TYR A 162 -6.25 -14.05 23.07
N HIS A 163 -5.62 -13.19 23.88
CA HIS A 163 -6.29 -12.49 24.97
C HIS A 163 -7.35 -11.54 24.42
N GLU A 164 -7.02 -10.76 23.38
CA GLU A 164 -7.98 -9.88 22.72
C GLU A 164 -9.15 -10.67 22.10
N LEU A 165 -8.84 -11.76 21.40
CA LEU A 165 -9.86 -12.65 20.80
C LEU A 165 -10.74 -13.33 21.86
N HIS A 166 -10.16 -13.72 23.00
CA HIS A 166 -10.92 -14.25 24.14
C HIS A 166 -11.95 -13.23 24.62
N CYS A 167 -11.55 -11.98 24.84
CA CYS A 167 -12.47 -10.93 25.30
C CYS A 167 -13.59 -10.67 24.30
N VAL A 168 -13.28 -10.60 23.00
CA VAL A 168 -14.30 -10.45 21.94
C VAL A 168 -15.26 -11.63 21.93
N ARG A 169 -14.75 -12.86 22.10
CA ARG A 169 -15.56 -14.07 22.17
C ARG A 169 -16.46 -14.10 23.42
N GLN A 170 -15.94 -13.72 24.58
CA GLN A 170 -16.74 -13.63 25.81
C GLN A 170 -17.85 -12.58 25.68
N MET A 171 -17.56 -11.44 25.06
CA MET A 171 -18.58 -10.42 24.77
C MET A 171 -19.66 -10.98 23.85
N ARG A 172 -19.29 -11.73 22.80
CA ARG A 172 -20.26 -12.41 21.92
C ARG A 172 -21.13 -13.40 22.70
N PHE A 173 -20.52 -14.22 23.56
CA PHE A 173 -21.28 -15.18 24.38
C PHE A 173 -22.25 -14.49 25.33
N TYR A 174 -21.85 -13.36 25.93
CA TYR A 174 -22.73 -12.55 26.76
C TYR A 174 -23.89 -11.92 25.96
N LEU A 175 -23.62 -11.38 24.76
CA LEU A 175 -24.66 -10.83 23.88
C LEU A 175 -25.72 -11.86 23.47
N TYR A 176 -25.31 -13.12 23.33
CA TYR A 176 -26.18 -14.25 23.00
C TYR A 176 -26.32 -15.21 24.19
N GLN A 177 -26.37 -14.69 25.42
CA GLN A 177 -26.38 -15.51 26.64
C GLN A 177 -27.52 -16.52 26.70
N GLU A 178 -28.70 -16.20 26.14
CA GLU A 178 -29.83 -17.14 26.08
C GLU A 178 -29.50 -18.40 25.26
N HIS A 179 -28.63 -18.26 24.25
CA HIS A 179 -28.17 -19.35 23.40
C HIS A 179 -27.03 -20.14 24.07
N TYR A 180 -26.01 -19.46 24.58
CA TYR A 180 -24.81 -20.10 25.13
C TYR A 180 -24.95 -20.57 26.58
N TYR A 181 -25.82 -19.91 27.35
CA TYR A 181 -26.03 -20.13 28.77
C TYR A 181 -27.54 -20.19 29.11
N PRO A 182 -28.30 -21.13 28.53
CA PRO A 182 -29.77 -21.18 28.69
C PRO A 182 -30.24 -21.36 30.14
N ASN A 183 -29.36 -21.83 31.04
CA ASN A 183 -29.65 -22.07 32.45
C ASN A 183 -28.68 -21.30 33.37
N LEU A 184 -28.35 -20.07 33.01
CA LEU A 184 -27.41 -19.23 33.76
C LEU A 184 -27.99 -18.88 35.15
N THR A 185 -27.27 -19.23 36.20
CA THR A 185 -27.61 -18.80 37.58
C THR A 185 -27.19 -17.36 37.82
N GLU A 186 -27.78 -16.69 38.81
CA GLU A 186 -27.42 -15.30 39.15
C GLU A 186 -25.92 -15.15 39.47
N ALA A 187 -25.36 -16.08 40.24
CA ALA A 187 -23.93 -16.06 40.57
C ALA A 187 -23.03 -16.20 39.34
N GLN A 188 -23.43 -17.00 38.36
CA GLN A 188 -22.69 -17.15 37.10
C GLN A 188 -22.85 -15.92 36.21
N HIS A 189 -24.05 -15.32 36.18
CA HIS A 189 -24.30 -14.08 35.47
C HIS A 189 -23.43 -12.95 36.02
N GLU A 190 -23.36 -12.82 37.34
CA GLU A 190 -22.51 -11.83 37.99
C GLU A 190 -21.01 -12.08 37.72
N TYR A 191 -20.57 -13.33 37.71
CA TYR A 191 -19.22 -13.69 37.27
C TYR A 191 -18.94 -13.24 35.83
N LEU A 192 -19.84 -13.50 34.88
CA LEU A 192 -19.66 -13.09 33.48
C LEU A 192 -19.60 -11.56 33.34
N ARG A 193 -20.42 -10.83 34.12
CA ARG A 193 -20.38 -9.36 34.17
C ARG A 193 -19.03 -8.86 34.68
N GLY A 194 -18.56 -9.40 35.81
CA GLY A 194 -17.26 -9.06 36.39
C GLY A 194 -16.09 -9.39 35.47
N HIS A 195 -16.14 -10.53 34.77
CA HIS A 195 -15.13 -10.93 33.79
C HIS A 195 -15.03 -9.93 32.62
N LEU A 196 -16.15 -9.32 32.22
CA LEU A 196 -16.20 -8.28 31.19
C LEU A 196 -15.92 -6.87 31.73
N GLY A 197 -15.57 -6.73 33.01
CA GLY A 197 -15.33 -5.44 33.67
C GLY A 197 -16.60 -4.62 33.88
N MET A 198 -17.78 -5.23 33.76
CA MET A 198 -19.03 -4.56 34.13
C MET A 198 -19.19 -4.54 35.65
N PRO A 199 -19.59 -3.40 36.23
CA PRO A 199 -19.84 -3.35 37.67
C PRO A 199 -21.00 -4.26 38.03
N SER A 200 -20.89 -4.85 39.22
CA SER A 200 -21.98 -5.56 39.87
C SER A 200 -23.21 -4.66 39.93
N THR A 201 -24.40 -5.20 39.66
CA THR A 201 -25.61 -4.42 39.90
C THR A 201 -25.60 -4.00 41.36
N PRO A 202 -25.70 -2.70 41.68
CA PRO A 202 -25.81 -2.29 43.07
C PRO A 202 -27.00 -3.03 43.65
N ASP A 203 -26.82 -3.65 44.82
CA ASP A 203 -27.92 -4.21 45.59
C ASP A 203 -29.02 -3.15 45.62
N PHE A 204 -30.15 -3.44 44.98
CA PHE A 204 -31.33 -2.58 45.09
C PHE A 204 -31.68 -2.57 46.57
N ILE A 205 -31.27 -1.53 47.30
CA ILE A 205 -31.77 -1.25 48.64
C ILE A 205 -33.14 -0.62 48.40
N PRO A 206 -34.26 -1.34 48.59
CA PRO A 206 -35.55 -0.69 48.56
C PRO A 206 -35.57 0.35 49.68
N VAL A 207 -35.83 1.60 49.31
CA VAL A 207 -36.15 2.69 50.24
C VAL A 207 -37.58 2.51 50.73
#